data_AF-A0A553EQN7-F1
#
_entry.id   AF-A0A553EQN7-F1
#
_cell.length_a   1.000
_cell.length_b   1.000
_cell.length_c   1.000
_cell.angle_alpha   90.00
_cell.angle_beta   90.00
_cell.angle_gamma   90.00
#
_symmetry.space_group_name_H-M   'P 1'
#
loop_
_entity.id
_entity.type
_entity.pdbx_description
1 polymer ?
#
loop_
_entity_poly.entity_id
_entity_poly.type
_entity_poly.pdbx_seq_one_letter_code
_entity_poly.pdbx_strand_id
1 'polypeptide(L)' 'MRLKLYCMDGISFKVRQDDKVINKTIYLMIGLKNQGYKEVLGM' A
#
# COMPACT_ATOMS: atom_id res chain seq x y z
N MET A 1 4.80 -20.05 17.01
CA MET A 1 4.45 -19.31 15.78
C MET A 1 4.15 -17.87 16.19
N ARG A 2 4.96 -16.86 15.80
CA ARG A 2 4.71 -15.45 16.16
C ARG A 2 3.87 -14.80 15.05
N LEU A 3 2.67 -14.31 15.39
CA LEU A 3 1.82 -13.58 14.45
C LEU A 3 2.45 -12.22 14.14
N LYS A 4 2.76 -11.98 12.86
CA LYS A 4 3.07 -10.65 12.33
C LYS A 4 1.76 -10.05 11.81
N LEU A 5 1.46 -8.83 12.23
CA LEU A 5 0.31 -8.09 11.74
C LEU A 5 0.67 -7.44 10.40
N TYR A 6 -0.18 -7.63 9.42
CA TYR A 6 -0.07 -7.03 8.09
C TYR A 6 -1.37 -6.31 7.76
N CYS A 7 -1.25 -5.10 7.22
CA CYS A 7 -2.35 -4.32 6.69
C CYS A 7 -2.10 -4.02 5.21
N MET A 8 -3.19 -3.87 4.46
CA MET A 8 -3.15 -3.37 3.08
C MET A 8 -4.00 -2.12 3.01
N ASP A 9 -3.39 -1.01 2.60
CA ASP A 9 -4.07 0.24 2.31
C ASP A 9 -4.12 0.47 0.80
N GLY A 10 -5.22 1.02 0.30
CA GLY A 10 -5.39 1.37 -1.10
C GLY A 10 -5.55 2.87 -1.27
N ILE A 11 -4.72 3.50 -2.10
CA ILE A 11 -4.85 4.92 -2.47
C ILE A 11 -5.29 4.99 -3.93
N SER A 12 -6.53 5.44 -4.16
CA SER A 12 -7.05 5.66 -5.51
C SER A 12 -6.86 7.10 -5.94
N PHE A 13 -6.35 7.30 -7.15
CA PHE A 13 -6.13 8.62 -7.74
C PHE A 13 -6.37 8.59 -9.25
N LYS A 14 -6.72 9.76 -9.78
CA LYS A 14 -6.89 9.97 -11.21
C LYS A 14 -5.56 10.41 -11.81
N VAL A 15 -5.15 9.76 -12.89
CA VAL A 15 -3.97 10.13 -13.68
C VAL A 15 -4.38 10.30 -15.14
N ARG A 16 -3.75 11.24 -15.85
CA ARG A 16 -3.92 11.39 -17.30
C ARG A 16 -2.83 10.57 -17.99
N GLN A 17 -3.24 9.57 -18.76
CA GLN A 17 -2.37 8.68 -19.53
C GLN A 17 -2.98 8.53 -20.92
N ASP A 18 -2.16 8.68 -21.97
CA ASP A 18 -2.59 8.59 -23.38
C ASP A 18 -3.84 9.46 -23.66
N ASP A 19 -3.77 10.72 -23.24
CA ASP A 19 -4.85 11.74 -23.34
C ASP A 19 -6.17 11.41 -22.63
N LYS A 20 -6.25 10.32 -21.88
CA LYS A 20 -7.42 9.94 -21.09
C LYS A 20 -7.17 10.06 -19.60
N VAL A 21 -8.14 10.61 -18.86
CA VAL A 21 -8.15 10.56 -17.40
C VAL A 21 -8.64 9.18 -16.97
N ILE A 22 -7.78 8.42 -16.29
CA ILE A 22 -8.05 7.08 -15.80
C ILE A 22 -7.88 7.02 -14.28
N ASN A 23 -8.70 6.18 -13.63
CA ASN A 23 -8.52 5.86 -12.21
C ASN A 23 -7.45 4.78 -12.10
N LYS A 24 -6.45 5.01 -11.25
CA LYS A 24 -5.52 3.97 -10.79
C LYS A 24 -5.58 3.89 -9.28
N THR A 25 -5.21 2.74 -8.76
CA THR A 25 -5.12 2.50 -7.31
C THR A 25 -3.76 1.88 -7.04
N ILE A 26 -3.00 2.48 -6.12
CA ILE A 26 -1.77 1.89 -5.59
C ILE A 26 -2.12 1.18 -4.29
N TYR A 27 -1.53 0.00 -4.08
CA TYR A 27 -1.76 -0.82 -2.90
C TYR A 27 -0.49 -0.84 -2.05
N LEU A 28 -0.58 -0.30 -0.84
CA LEU A 28 0.51 -0.28 0.12
C LEU A 28 0.37 -1.45 1.08
N MET A 29 1.38 -2.32 1.12
CA MET A 29 1.46 -3.36 2.14
C MET A 29 2.28 -2.85 3.32
N ILE A 30 1.68 -2.81 4.51
CA ILE A 30 2.33 -2.31 5.72
C ILE A 30 2.47 -3.47 6.72
N GLY A 31 3.69 -3.69 7.21
CA GLY A 31 4.01 -4.66 8.24
C GLY A 31 4.37 -3.99 9.56
N LEU A 32 4.21 -4.72 10.67
CA LEU A 32 4.73 -4.31 11.97
C LEU A 32 6.01 -5.09 12.29
N LYS A 33 7.12 -4.37 12.54
CA LYS A 33 8.35 -4.98 13.09
C LYS A 33 8.14 -5.38 14.53
N ASN A 34 8.94 -6.34 14.99
CA ASN A 34 8.96 -6.76 16.40
C ASN A 34 9.30 -5.63 17.38
N GLN A 35 9.88 -4.53 16.89
CA GLN A 35 10.20 -3.33 17.66
C GLN A 35 9.03 -2.32 17.72
N GLY A 36 7.86 -2.65 17.16
CA GLY A 36 6.66 -1.80 17.19
C GLY A 36 6.59 -0.75 16.08
N TYR A 37 7.59 -0.68 15.21
CA TYR A 37 7.60 0.25 14.07
C TYR A 37 6.84 -0.33 12.88
N LYS A 38 6.02 0.52 12.23
CA LYS A 38 5.40 0.21 10.94
C LYS A 38 6.45 0.33 9.83
N GLU A 39 6.44 -0.61 8.90
CA GLU A 39 7.28 -0.60 7.70
C GLU A 39 6.45 -0.85 6.45
N VAL A 40 6.83 -0.24 5.33
CA VAL A 40 6.25 -0.56 4.02
C VAL A 40 6.97 -1.79 3.47
N LEU A 41 6.21 -2.84 3.18
CA LEU A 41 6.69 -4.09 2.62
C LEU A 41 6.59 -4.12 1.09
N GLY A 42 5.69 -3.32 0.50
CA GLY A 42 5.47 -3.23 -0.94
C GLY A 42 4.50 -2.11 -1.31
N MET A 43 4.55 -1.70 -2.58
CA MET A 43 3.71 -0.68 -3.24
C MET A 43 3.21 -1.18 -4.59
#